data_AF-A0A661MZT2-F1
#
_entry.id   AF-A0A661MZT2-F1
#
_cell.length_a   1.000
_cell.length_b   1.000
_cell.length_c   1.000
_cell.angle_alpha   90.00
_cell.angle_beta   90.00
_cell.angle_gamma   90.00
#
_symmetry.space_group_name_H-M   'P 1'
#
loop_
_entity.id
_entity.type
_entity.pdbx_description
1 polymer ?
#
loop_
_entity_poly.entity_id
_entity_poly.type
_entity_poly.pdbx_seq_one_letter_code
_entity_poly.pdbx_strand_id
1 'polypeptide(L)'
;MDLVYFAVVVSVLIFVHELGHFVWAKVFGVKVLMFSIGFGPKIVRFRGKETEYCIGLLPLGGFVKMLEENRQEPVLPEDKSRTFEAQPLYKRTIIVLAGPAMSLLFPVLLYVSVFAGESDFSPPTVGIVLEGHAAAGKLQPGDRVLEVDGVHITTFAELQRTVRKNPGRELKLKVFRDNQHVEISVTPDERIEERALGIIDRVGSIGVGPHRPSDVVGITNAGSPAYRAGLRTFDLITEVRGQPVGTYSDLGRLLNENHGETVPVTYLRPTRVAAALGSLGDLYVFESGLAALTPESTGDGLKDRTGMELADLYIADVDSDSPEQRAGLR
;
A
#
# COMPACT_ATOMS: atom_id res chain seq x y z
N MET A 1 3.68 23.79 7.43
CA MET A 1 2.98 22.74 6.65
C MET A 1 1.69 22.31 7.34
N ASP A 2 1.70 22.05 8.64
CA ASP A 2 0.54 21.50 9.38
C ASP A 2 -0.71 22.39 9.37
N LEU A 3 -0.55 23.71 9.47
CA LEU A 3 -1.69 24.64 9.41
C LEU A 3 -2.39 24.63 8.05
N VAL A 4 -1.63 24.47 6.97
CA VAL A 4 -2.19 24.40 5.61
C VAL A 4 -2.97 23.11 5.43
N TYR A 5 -2.40 21.97 5.86
CA TYR A 5 -3.10 20.69 5.82
C TYR A 5 -4.36 20.69 6.68
N PHE A 6 -4.28 21.23 7.90
CA PHE A 6 -5.43 21.40 8.78
C PHE A 6 -6.54 22.22 8.10
N ALA A 7 -6.19 23.38 7.52
CA ALA A 7 -7.15 24.22 6.82
C ALA A 7 -7.79 23.49 5.64
N VAL A 8 -7.02 22.75 4.84
CA VAL A 8 -7.54 21.96 3.71
C VAL A 8 -8.49 20.87 4.19
N VAL A 9 -8.10 20.08 5.19
CA VAL A 9 -8.94 18.98 5.72
C VAL A 9 -10.26 19.51 6.29
N VAL A 10 -10.20 20.57 7.10
CA VAL A 10 -11.42 21.19 7.67
C VAL A 10 -12.31 21.77 6.57
N SER A 11 -11.73 22.41 5.54
CA SER A 11 -12.48 22.95 4.41
C SER A 11 -13.24 21.85 3.66
N VAL A 12 -12.59 20.73 3.36
CA VAL A 12 -13.22 19.58 2.70
C VAL A 12 -14.29 18.95 3.58
N LEU A 13 -14.04 18.81 4.89
CA LEU A 13 -14.99 18.20 5.82
C LEU A 13 -16.27 19.02 5.96
N ILE A 14 -16.15 20.35 6.05
CA ILE A 14 -17.31 21.26 6.08
C ILE A 14 -18.02 21.25 4.73
N PHE A 15 -17.30 21.22 3.60
CA PHE A 15 -17.94 21.09 2.30
C PHE A 15 -18.82 19.83 2.21
N VAL A 16 -18.31 18.68 2.68
CA VAL A 16 -19.06 17.43 2.71
C VAL A 16 -20.24 17.49 3.70
N HIS A 17 -20.09 18.22 4.81
CA HIS A 17 -21.19 18.52 5.75
C HIS A 17 -22.35 19.25 5.06
N GLU A 18 -22.04 20.38 4.42
CA GLU A 18 -23.03 21.20 3.72
C GLU A 18 -23.67 20.43 2.55
N LEU A 19 -22.87 19.60 1.85
CA LEU A 19 -23.38 18.73 0.79
C LEU A 19 -24.44 17.75 1.32
N GLY A 20 -24.29 17.24 2.54
CA GLY A 20 -25.27 16.37 3.19
C GLY A 20 -26.63 17.04 3.36
N HIS A 21 -26.65 18.27 3.90
CA HIS A 21 -27.87 19.08 4.01
C HIS A 21 -28.48 19.36 2.64
N PHE A 22 -27.64 19.77 1.68
CA PHE A 22 -28.07 20.11 0.33
C PHE A 22 -28.76 18.94 -0.39
N VAL A 23 -28.11 17.78 -0.41
CA VAL A 23 -28.61 16.59 -1.12
C VAL A 23 -29.96 16.18 -0.55
N TRP A 24 -30.09 16.05 0.77
CA TRP A 24 -31.34 15.63 1.40
C TRP A 24 -32.45 16.68 1.29
N ALA A 25 -32.12 17.97 1.34
CA ALA A 25 -33.09 19.03 1.06
C ALA A 25 -33.68 18.89 -0.35
N LYS A 26 -32.83 18.68 -1.36
CA LYS A 26 -33.27 18.49 -2.75
C LYS A 26 -34.07 17.19 -2.93
N VAL A 27 -33.65 16.08 -2.32
CA VAL A 27 -34.36 14.78 -2.35
C VAL A 27 -35.77 14.91 -1.78
N PHE A 28 -35.95 15.69 -0.71
CA PHE A 28 -37.25 15.92 -0.10
C PHE A 28 -38.09 17.02 -0.76
N GLY A 29 -37.59 17.65 -1.82
CA GLY A 29 -38.30 18.68 -2.57
C GLY A 29 -38.21 20.08 -1.98
N VAL A 30 -37.39 20.28 -0.94
CA VAL A 30 -37.13 21.60 -0.34
C VAL A 30 -36.37 22.47 -1.32
N LYS A 31 -36.84 23.70 -1.52
CA LYS A 31 -36.18 24.65 -2.40
C LYS A 31 -34.93 25.21 -1.71
N VAL A 32 -33.77 24.94 -2.31
CA VAL A 32 -32.48 25.51 -1.86
C VAL A 32 -32.18 26.75 -2.69
N LEU A 33 -32.07 27.89 -2.03
CA LEU A 33 -31.81 29.19 -2.66
C LEU A 33 -30.33 29.34 -3.02
N MET A 34 -29.44 28.93 -2.11
CA MET A 34 -28.01 29.11 -2.26
C MET A 34 -27.24 27.94 -1.68
N PHE A 35 -26.21 27.52 -2.41
CA PHE A 35 -25.21 26.58 -1.93
C PHE A 35 -23.84 27.22 -2.11
N SER A 36 -23.15 27.53 -1.01
CA SER A 36 -21.86 28.23 -1.04
C SER A 36 -20.76 27.37 -0.47
N ILE A 37 -19.64 27.29 -1.19
CA ILE A 37 -18.39 26.71 -0.72
C ILE A 37 -17.46 27.87 -0.37
N GLY A 38 -17.03 27.94 0.87
CA GLY A 38 -16.22 29.02 1.42
C GLY A 38 -17.03 30.24 1.86
N PHE A 39 -16.35 31.12 2.60
CA PHE A 39 -16.87 32.36 3.16
C PHE A 39 -16.29 33.60 2.45
N GLY A 40 -16.91 34.75 2.72
CA GLY A 40 -16.43 36.06 2.28
C GLY A 40 -16.88 36.46 0.86
N PRO A 41 -16.17 37.37 0.19
CA PRO A 41 -16.54 37.83 -1.15
C PRO A 41 -16.56 36.66 -2.13
N LYS A 42 -17.63 36.59 -2.92
CA LYS A 42 -17.86 35.48 -3.86
C LYS A 42 -17.01 35.71 -5.11
N ILE A 43 -16.09 34.80 -5.36
CA ILE A 43 -15.23 34.81 -6.54
C ILE A 43 -16.04 34.36 -7.75
N VAL A 44 -16.81 33.28 -7.59
CA VAL A 44 -17.62 32.70 -8.66
C VAL A 44 -19.05 32.53 -8.18
N ARG A 45 -19.99 32.90 -9.04
CA ARG A 45 -21.42 32.66 -8.87
C ARG A 45 -21.96 32.02 -10.15
N PHE A 46 -22.64 30.90 -10.00
CA PHE A 46 -23.35 30.23 -11.08
C PHE A 46 -24.80 30.01 -10.65
N ARG A 47 -25.75 30.48 -11.47
CA ARG A 47 -27.16 30.27 -11.23
C ARG A 47 -27.60 28.99 -11.93
N GLY A 48 -27.92 27.96 -11.15
CA GLY A 48 -28.60 26.77 -11.65
C GLY A 48 -30.08 27.03 -11.93
N LYS A 49 -30.87 25.95 -12.05
CA LYS A 49 -32.32 26.07 -12.28
C LYS A 49 -33.03 26.85 -11.17
N GLU A 50 -32.76 26.48 -9.91
CA GLU A 50 -33.41 27.07 -8.73
C GLU A 50 -32.42 27.49 -7.64
N THR A 51 -31.18 27.02 -7.72
CA THR A 51 -30.15 27.18 -6.68
C THR A 51 -28.99 27.98 -7.25
N GLU A 52 -28.54 28.99 -6.49
CA GLU A 52 -27.32 29.73 -6.79
C GLU A 52 -26.11 29.05 -6.13
N TYR A 53 -25.15 28.60 -6.94
CA TYR A 53 -23.91 27.99 -6.50
C TYR A 53 -22.82 29.06 -6.40
N CYS A 54 -22.17 29.17 -5.26
CA CYS A 54 -21.16 30.20 -4.98
C CYS A 54 -19.84 29.57 -4.52
N ILE A 55 -18.72 30.18 -4.91
CA ILE A 55 -17.39 29.90 -4.36
C ILE A 55 -16.88 31.19 -3.72
N GLY A 56 -16.68 31.17 -2.41
CA GLY A 56 -16.13 32.26 -1.59
C GLY A 56 -14.60 32.28 -1.59
N LEU A 57 -14.02 33.44 -1.30
CA LEU A 57 -12.56 33.63 -1.24
C LEU A 57 -11.88 32.81 -0.14
N LEU A 58 -12.53 32.67 1.02
CA LEU A 58 -11.97 31.93 2.14
C LEU A 58 -12.50 30.49 2.10
N PRO A 59 -11.64 29.47 1.93
CA PRO A 59 -12.09 28.07 1.81
C PRO A 59 -12.61 27.48 3.12
N LEU A 60 -12.57 28.25 4.23
CA LEU A 60 -12.86 27.81 5.60
C LEU A 60 -14.35 27.54 5.88
N GLY A 61 -15.06 26.81 5.02
CA GLY A 61 -16.40 26.31 5.29
C GLY A 61 -17.36 26.44 4.11
N GLY A 62 -18.62 26.72 4.39
CA GLY A 62 -19.69 26.84 3.40
C GLY A 62 -21.03 27.04 4.10
N PHE A 63 -22.11 27.18 3.33
CA PHE A 63 -23.46 27.14 3.88
C PHE A 63 -24.49 26.75 2.82
N VAL A 64 -25.54 26.08 3.25
CA VAL A 64 -26.76 25.83 2.48
C VAL A 64 -27.88 26.73 2.97
N LYS A 65 -28.41 27.59 2.09
CA LYS A 65 -29.57 28.43 2.41
C LYS A 65 -30.84 27.82 1.85
N MET A 66 -31.75 27.41 2.73
CA MET A 66 -33.05 26.82 2.35
C MET A 66 -34.16 27.87 2.34
N LEU A 67 -35.21 27.64 1.55
CA LEU A 67 -36.37 28.52 1.49
C LEU A 67 -37.12 28.53 2.83
N GLU A 68 -37.37 29.74 3.35
CA GLU A 68 -38.02 30.01 4.65
C GLU A 68 -37.16 29.66 5.89
N GLU A 69 -35.84 29.51 5.73
CA GLU A 69 -34.93 29.37 6.88
C GLU A 69 -34.93 30.63 7.78
N ASN A 70 -35.23 31.80 7.20
CA ASN A 70 -35.53 33.04 7.92
C ASN A 70 -36.99 33.45 7.71
N ARG A 71 -37.76 33.61 8.80
CA ARG A 71 -39.20 33.95 8.83
C ARG A 71 -39.61 35.27 8.15
N GLN A 72 -38.65 36.04 7.65
CA GLN A 72 -38.87 37.35 7.03
C GLN A 72 -38.85 37.31 5.50
N GLU A 73 -38.59 36.15 4.88
CA GLU A 73 -38.53 36.04 3.42
C GLU A 73 -39.93 35.85 2.80
N PRO A 74 -40.32 36.66 1.80
CA PRO A 74 -41.60 36.49 1.12
C PRO A 74 -41.63 35.17 0.34
N VAL A 75 -42.51 34.26 0.73
CA VAL A 75 -42.72 32.97 0.07
C VAL A 75 -43.86 33.10 -0.94
N LEU A 76 -43.57 32.77 -2.21
CA LEU A 76 -44.60 32.72 -3.25
C LEU A 76 -45.64 31.62 -2.93
N PRO A 77 -46.95 31.82 -3.22
CA PRO A 77 -47.99 30.85 -2.90
C PRO A 77 -47.72 29.44 -3.46
N GLU A 78 -47.08 29.37 -4.63
CA GLU A 78 -46.68 28.14 -5.32
C GLU A 78 -45.52 27.38 -4.66
N ASP A 79 -44.65 28.07 -3.91
CA ASP A 79 -43.48 27.47 -3.26
C ASP A 79 -43.75 27.10 -1.78
N LYS A 80 -44.94 27.39 -1.24
CA LYS A 80 -45.30 27.13 0.16
C LYS A 80 -45.11 25.67 0.58
N SER A 81 -45.38 24.72 -0.31
CA SER A 81 -45.20 23.29 -0.03
C SER A 81 -43.74 22.82 -0.10
N ARG A 82 -42.83 23.68 -0.56
CA ARG A 82 -41.40 23.42 -0.76
C ARG A 82 -40.51 24.15 0.23
N THR A 83 -41.10 24.81 1.24
CA THR A 83 -40.34 25.43 2.33
C THR A 83 -39.87 24.37 3.31
N PHE A 84 -38.79 24.68 4.05
CA PHE A 84 -38.26 23.76 5.06
C PHE A 84 -39.28 23.51 6.18
N GLU A 85 -39.96 24.57 6.64
CA GLU A 85 -40.94 24.48 7.73
C GLU A 85 -42.22 23.74 7.35
N ALA A 86 -42.64 23.80 6.09
CA ALA A 86 -43.81 23.07 5.59
C ALA A 86 -43.57 21.56 5.47
N GLN A 87 -42.32 21.08 5.52
CA GLN A 87 -42.04 19.65 5.45
C GLN A 87 -42.41 18.93 6.76
N PRO A 88 -42.87 17.67 6.67
CA PRO A 88 -43.01 16.79 7.81
C PRO A 88 -41.76 16.73 8.69
N LEU A 89 -41.96 16.61 10.00
CA LEU A 89 -40.88 16.58 11.02
C LEU A 89 -39.77 15.59 10.67
N TYR A 90 -40.09 14.36 10.26
CA TYR A 90 -39.08 13.36 9.93
C TYR A 90 -38.15 13.79 8.79
N LYS A 91 -38.66 14.49 7.77
CA LYS A 91 -37.84 14.98 6.65
C LYS A 91 -36.89 16.07 7.13
N ARG A 92 -37.39 17.00 7.94
CA ARG A 92 -36.59 18.08 8.54
C ARG A 92 -35.49 17.52 9.43
N THR A 93 -35.82 16.55 10.27
CA THR A 93 -34.84 15.87 11.13
C THR A 93 -33.77 15.17 10.30
N ILE A 94 -34.15 14.45 9.24
CA ILE A 94 -33.16 13.80 8.34
C ILE A 94 -32.27 14.85 7.67
N ILE A 95 -32.83 15.96 7.16
CA ILE A 95 -32.03 17.03 6.54
C ILE A 95 -31.02 17.59 7.53
N VAL A 96 -31.41 17.88 8.78
CA VAL A 96 -30.51 18.45 9.80
C VAL A 96 -29.47 17.42 10.27
N LEU A 97 -29.82 16.14 10.35
CA LEU A 97 -28.84 15.10 10.72
C LEU A 97 -27.91 14.69 9.57
N ALA A 98 -28.31 14.93 8.33
CA ALA A 98 -27.55 14.51 7.15
C ALA A 98 -26.17 15.16 7.09
N GLY A 99 -26.03 16.45 7.44
CA GLY A 99 -24.74 17.13 7.47
C GLY A 99 -23.75 16.47 8.44
N PRO A 100 -24.06 16.40 9.76
CA PRO A 100 -23.23 15.71 10.73
C PRO A 100 -22.93 14.25 10.36
N ALA A 101 -23.94 13.51 9.87
CA ALA A 101 -23.76 12.12 9.46
C ALA A 101 -22.76 11.98 8.30
N MET A 102 -22.82 12.86 7.30
CA MET A 102 -21.85 12.88 6.19
C MET A 102 -20.43 13.22 6.66
N SER A 103 -20.29 14.14 7.61
CA SER A 103 -18.98 14.44 8.22
C SER A 103 -18.38 13.27 9.00
N LEU A 104 -19.19 12.38 9.56
CA LEU A 104 -18.71 11.16 10.22
C LEU A 104 -18.42 10.03 9.23
N LEU A 105 -19.27 9.88 8.20
CA LEU A 105 -19.14 8.84 7.19
C LEU A 105 -17.93 9.07 6.28
N PHE A 106 -17.67 10.33 5.90
CA PHE A 106 -16.64 10.65 4.92
C PHE A 106 -15.22 10.24 5.34
N PRO A 107 -14.74 10.52 6.57
CA PRO A 107 -13.44 10.02 7.03
C PRO A 107 -13.35 8.49 7.05
N VAL A 108 -14.44 7.79 7.40
CA VAL A 108 -14.48 6.32 7.38
C VAL A 108 -14.35 5.80 5.96
N LEU A 109 -15.09 6.37 5.01
CA LEU A 109 -14.99 5.98 3.60
C LEU A 109 -13.62 6.31 3.01
N LEU A 110 -13.04 7.46 3.36
CA LEU A 110 -11.70 7.84 2.93
C LEU A 110 -10.65 6.90 3.53
N TYR A 111 -10.77 6.55 4.81
CA TYR A 111 -9.93 5.54 5.45
C TYR A 111 -10.04 4.19 4.73
N VAL A 112 -11.26 3.66 4.55
CA VAL A 112 -11.45 2.39 3.84
C VAL A 112 -10.92 2.48 2.41
N SER A 113 -11.15 3.57 1.68
CA SER A 113 -10.65 3.74 0.31
C SER A 113 -9.13 3.75 0.22
N VAL A 114 -8.44 4.37 1.18
CA VAL A 114 -6.97 4.43 1.21
C VAL A 114 -6.39 3.07 1.61
N PHE A 115 -7.00 2.41 2.61
CA PHE A 115 -6.46 1.19 3.19
C PHE A 115 -7.04 -0.11 2.59
N ALA A 116 -8.04 -0.05 1.70
CA ALA A 116 -8.63 -1.22 1.07
C ALA A 116 -7.66 -2.00 0.15
N GLY A 117 -6.54 -1.38 -0.25
CA GLY A 117 -5.49 -2.02 -1.05
C GLY A 117 -4.16 -2.25 -0.32
N GLU A 118 -4.01 -1.74 0.91
CA GLU A 118 -2.74 -1.83 1.66
C GLU A 118 -2.72 -3.10 2.51
N SER A 119 -2.54 -4.22 1.83
CA SER A 119 -2.42 -5.54 2.44
C SER A 119 -0.95 -5.99 2.44
N ASP A 120 -0.09 -5.30 3.19
CA ASP A 120 1.23 -5.82 3.57
C ASP A 120 1.08 -6.91 4.66
N PHE A 121 0.25 -7.93 4.38
CA PHE A 121 0.18 -9.16 5.17
C PHE A 121 1.33 -10.08 4.77
N SER A 122 2.56 -9.56 4.80
CA SER A 122 3.73 -10.44 4.75
C SER A 122 3.64 -11.39 5.95
N PRO A 123 3.57 -12.72 5.74
CA PRO A 123 3.53 -13.66 6.84
C PRO A 123 4.77 -13.45 7.71
N PRO A 124 4.75 -13.81 9.01
CA PRO A 124 5.87 -13.63 9.93
C PRO A 124 6.96 -14.68 9.67
N THR A 125 7.30 -14.87 8.40
CA THR A 125 8.31 -15.79 7.91
C THR A 125 9.61 -15.03 7.70
N VAL A 126 10.68 -15.53 8.28
CA VAL A 126 12.03 -15.01 8.13
C VAL A 126 12.49 -15.33 6.70
N GLY A 127 12.83 -14.30 5.92
CA GLY A 127 13.38 -14.44 4.58
C GLY A 127 14.90 -14.45 4.58
N ILE A 128 15.48 -13.53 5.35
CA ILE A 128 16.92 -13.37 5.48
C ILE A 128 17.28 -13.16 6.94
N VAL A 129 18.49 -13.59 7.30
CA VAL A 129 19.13 -13.34 8.60
C VAL A 129 20.48 -12.69 8.29
N LEU A 130 20.68 -11.48 8.81
CA LEU A 130 21.93 -10.75 8.63
C LEU A 130 22.99 -11.29 9.58
N GLU A 131 24.16 -11.60 9.04
CA GLU A 131 25.33 -11.98 9.83
C GLU A 131 25.70 -10.87 10.85
N GLY A 132 26.26 -11.29 11.98
CA GLY A 132 26.70 -10.37 13.06
C GLY A 132 25.58 -9.71 13.87
N HIS A 133 24.31 -10.06 13.65
CA HIS A 133 23.16 -9.56 14.41
C HIS A 133 22.59 -10.62 15.36
N ALA A 134 21.73 -10.21 16.31
CA ALA A 134 21.20 -11.09 17.34
C ALA A 134 20.52 -12.39 16.85
N ALA A 135 19.90 -12.40 15.66
CA ALA A 135 19.27 -13.59 15.09
C ALA A 135 20.24 -14.56 14.39
N ALA A 136 21.47 -14.12 14.10
CA ALA A 136 22.47 -14.93 13.40
C ALA A 136 22.77 -16.21 14.19
N GLY A 137 22.79 -17.36 13.51
CA GLY A 137 22.98 -18.68 14.12
C GLY A 137 21.81 -19.19 14.97
N LYS A 138 20.72 -18.42 15.12
CA LYS A 138 19.54 -18.80 15.90
C LYS A 138 18.31 -19.01 15.01
N LEU A 139 17.96 -18.01 14.22
CA LEU A 139 16.89 -18.08 13.22
C LEU A 139 17.46 -18.47 11.86
N GLN A 140 16.59 -19.02 11.01
CA GLN A 140 16.92 -19.48 9.67
C GLN A 140 15.89 -18.94 8.66
N PRO A 141 16.29 -18.69 7.40
CA PRO A 141 15.34 -18.47 6.32
C PRO A 141 14.30 -19.59 6.26
N GLY A 142 13.02 -19.23 6.09
CA GLY A 142 11.88 -20.16 6.12
C GLY A 142 11.22 -20.31 7.49
N ASP A 143 11.88 -19.89 8.57
CA ASP A 143 11.29 -19.89 9.92
C ASP A 143 10.03 -19.03 9.98
N ARG A 144 8.90 -19.61 10.40
CA ARG A 144 7.69 -18.84 10.67
C ARG A 144 7.54 -18.56 12.15
N VAL A 145 7.69 -17.31 12.55
CA VAL A 145 7.51 -16.88 13.95
C VAL A 145 6.02 -16.83 14.27
N LEU A 146 5.57 -17.72 15.15
CA LEU A 146 4.16 -17.83 15.53
C LEU A 146 3.84 -17.01 16.78
N GLU A 147 4.77 -16.95 17.74
CA GLU A 147 4.57 -16.23 19.00
C GLU A 147 5.88 -15.55 19.45
N VAL A 148 5.76 -14.41 20.13
CA VAL A 148 6.84 -13.72 20.86
C VAL A 148 6.37 -13.51 22.29
N ASP A 149 7.06 -14.10 23.27
CA ASP A 149 6.70 -14.05 24.70
C ASP A 149 5.23 -14.45 24.98
N GLY A 150 4.71 -15.43 24.22
CA GLY A 150 3.32 -15.90 24.31
C GLY A 150 2.28 -15.02 23.58
N VAL A 151 2.70 -13.90 23.00
CA VAL A 151 1.84 -13.06 22.13
C VAL A 151 1.89 -13.62 20.72
N HIS A 152 0.73 -13.94 20.15
CA HIS A 152 0.63 -14.46 18.79
C HIS A 152 1.03 -13.39 17.77
N ILE A 153 1.79 -13.81 16.76
CA ILE A 153 2.28 -12.96 15.68
C ILE A 153 1.69 -13.45 14.36
N THR A 154 1.01 -12.55 13.66
CA THR A 154 0.29 -12.86 12.42
C THR A 154 0.96 -12.28 11.18
N THR A 155 1.78 -11.25 11.34
CA THR A 155 2.46 -10.56 10.25
C THR A 155 3.92 -10.26 10.59
N PHE A 156 4.76 -10.14 9.57
CA PHE A 156 6.15 -9.73 9.76
C PHE A 156 6.27 -8.31 10.34
N ALA A 157 5.35 -7.42 9.97
CA ALA A 157 5.27 -6.07 10.53
C ALA A 157 5.01 -6.11 12.06
N GLU A 158 4.15 -7.02 12.52
CA GLU A 158 3.90 -7.24 13.94
C GLU A 158 5.13 -7.78 14.67
N LEU A 159 5.84 -8.76 14.08
CA LEU A 159 7.13 -9.24 14.59
C LEU A 159 8.12 -8.08 14.76
N GLN A 160 8.31 -7.29 13.70
CA GLN A 160 9.25 -6.17 13.69
C GLN A 160 8.88 -5.11 14.73
N ARG A 161 7.59 -4.78 14.87
CA ARG A 161 7.10 -3.83 15.90
C ARG A 161 7.38 -4.36 17.31
N THR A 162 7.18 -5.65 17.56
CA THR A 162 7.43 -6.26 18.88
C THR A 162 8.92 -6.26 19.20
N VAL A 163 9.78 -6.62 18.25
CA VAL A 163 11.25 -6.55 18.42
C VAL A 163 11.71 -5.12 18.69
N ARG A 164 11.24 -4.14 17.90
CA ARG A 164 11.64 -2.73 18.03
C ARG A 164 11.34 -2.14 19.40
N LYS A 165 10.26 -2.58 20.06
CA LYS A 165 9.86 -2.12 21.41
C LYS A 165 10.67 -2.72 22.55
N ASN A 166 11.52 -3.72 22.29
CA ASN A 166 12.22 -4.47 23.33
C ASN A 166 13.75 -4.49 23.11
N PRO A 167 14.43 -3.34 23.01
CA PRO A 167 15.90 -3.30 22.89
C PRO A 167 16.56 -3.93 24.13
N GLY A 168 17.55 -4.79 23.94
CA GLY A 168 18.33 -5.41 25.01
C GLY A 168 17.58 -6.40 25.91
N ARG A 169 16.26 -6.60 25.71
CA ARG A 169 15.46 -7.57 26.47
C ARG A 169 15.40 -8.89 25.71
N GLU A 170 15.74 -9.99 26.37
CA GLU A 170 15.58 -11.32 25.79
C GLU A 170 14.09 -11.59 25.48
N LEU A 171 13.84 -12.04 24.25
CA LEU A 171 12.53 -12.42 23.72
C LEU A 171 12.53 -13.92 23.44
N LYS A 172 11.47 -14.60 23.85
CA LYS A 172 11.24 -16.01 23.53
C LYS A 172 10.34 -16.11 22.31
N LEU A 173 10.90 -16.63 21.22
CA LEU A 173 10.19 -16.85 19.96
C LEU A 173 9.73 -18.29 19.87
N LYS A 174 8.47 -18.52 19.54
CA LYS A 174 7.98 -19.82 19.10
C LYS A 174 7.94 -19.82 17.60
N VAL A 175 8.73 -20.68 16.99
CA VAL A 175 8.98 -20.73 15.55
C VAL A 175 8.52 -22.06 14.99
N PHE A 176 7.92 -22.04 13.81
CA PHE A 176 7.64 -23.24 13.04
C PHE A 176 8.76 -23.45 12.02
N ARG A 177 9.51 -24.54 12.17
CA ARG A 177 10.66 -24.94 11.35
C ARG A 177 10.56 -26.43 11.06
N ASP A 178 10.73 -26.85 9.81
CA ASP A 178 10.74 -28.26 9.39
C ASP A 178 9.56 -29.10 9.94
N ASN A 179 8.36 -28.50 9.88
CA ASN A 179 7.12 -29.11 10.38
C ASN A 179 7.07 -29.35 11.90
N GLN A 180 7.91 -28.66 12.68
CA GLN A 180 7.96 -28.72 14.14
C GLN A 180 7.92 -27.33 14.77
N HIS A 181 7.52 -27.28 16.05
CA HIS A 181 7.58 -26.07 16.86
C HIS A 181 8.89 -26.04 17.64
N VAL A 182 9.67 -24.97 17.46
CA VAL A 182 10.96 -24.75 18.10
C VAL A 182 10.90 -23.45 18.90
N GLU A 183 11.38 -23.48 20.14
CA GLU A 183 11.55 -22.26 20.95
C GLU A 183 12.96 -21.71 20.79
N ILE A 184 13.06 -20.41 20.50
CA ILE A 184 14.32 -19.71 20.23
C ILE A 184 14.37 -18.43 21.05
N SER A 185 15.42 -18.27 21.85
CA SER A 185 15.65 -17.02 22.60
C SER A 185 16.55 -16.06 21.82
N VAL A 186 16.06 -14.85 21.55
CA VAL A 186 16.81 -13.78 20.87
C VAL A 186 16.79 -12.50 21.70
N THR A 187 17.92 -11.82 21.79
CA THR A 187 18.03 -10.54 22.51
C THR A 187 18.29 -9.45 21.49
N PRO A 188 17.33 -8.55 21.19
CA PRO A 188 17.51 -7.52 20.18
C PRO A 188 18.66 -6.58 20.51
N ASP A 189 19.49 -6.29 19.51
CA ASP A 189 20.53 -5.28 19.55
C ASP A 189 19.90 -3.89 19.71
N GLU A 190 20.48 -3.04 20.57
CA GLU A 190 20.01 -1.67 20.75
C GLU A 190 20.57 -0.77 19.64
N ARG A 191 19.68 -0.16 18.86
CA ARG A 191 19.99 0.88 17.87
C ARG A 191 19.39 2.21 18.28
N ILE A 192 20.12 3.28 18.02
CA ILE A 192 19.63 4.64 18.14
C ILE A 192 19.12 5.08 16.77
N GLU A 193 17.86 5.48 16.69
CA GLU A 193 17.26 6.08 15.50
C GLU A 193 16.87 7.53 15.80
N GLU A 194 17.35 8.46 14.99
CA GLU A 194 16.94 9.86 15.04
C GLU A 194 15.74 10.06 14.10
N ARG A 195 14.61 10.49 14.65
CA ARG A 195 13.41 10.85 13.88
C ARG A 195 13.38 12.34 13.59
N ALA A 196 12.45 12.73 12.71
CA ALA A 196 12.11 14.13 12.48
C ALA A 196 11.88 14.86 13.82
N LEU A 197 12.31 16.12 13.87
CA LEU A 197 12.30 16.98 15.08
C LEU A 197 13.35 16.60 16.14
N GLY A 198 14.39 15.82 15.80
CA GLY A 198 15.50 15.50 16.71
C GLY A 198 15.11 14.55 17.85
N ILE A 199 14.03 13.79 17.68
CA ILE A 199 13.58 12.79 18.65
C ILE A 199 14.49 11.57 18.52
N ILE A 200 15.18 11.22 19.60
CA ILE A 200 16.09 10.07 19.67
C ILE A 200 15.33 8.87 20.25
N ASP A 201 15.04 7.88 19.42
CA ASP A 201 14.43 6.62 19.83
C ASP A 201 15.50 5.54 20.02
N ARG A 202 15.37 4.76 21.09
CA ARG A 202 16.10 3.49 21.27
C ARG A 202 15.21 2.36 20.77
N VAL A 203 15.67 1.64 19.77
CA VAL A 203 14.90 0.56 19.12
C VAL A 203 15.69 -0.74 19.13
N GLY A 204 14.98 -1.85 19.29
CA GLY A 204 15.56 -3.19 19.13
C GLY A 204 15.67 -3.60 17.66
N SER A 205 16.71 -4.33 17.30
CA SER A 205 16.83 -5.03 16.01
C SER A 205 17.39 -6.44 16.24
N ILE A 206 16.86 -7.43 15.52
CA ILE A 206 17.44 -8.78 15.52
C ILE A 206 18.11 -9.13 14.18
N GLY A 207 18.10 -8.23 13.20
CA GLY A 207 18.73 -8.46 11.89
C GLY A 207 18.01 -9.46 10.98
N VAL A 208 16.67 -9.53 11.04
CA VAL A 208 15.87 -10.37 10.12
C VAL A 208 15.07 -9.52 9.14
N GLY A 209 14.92 -10.02 7.92
CA GLY A 209 14.06 -9.44 6.88
C GLY A 209 12.90 -10.37 6.52
N PRO A 210 11.79 -9.85 5.97
CA PRO A 210 10.64 -10.66 5.60
C PRO A 210 10.99 -11.63 4.48
N HIS A 211 10.36 -12.81 4.50
CA HIS A 211 10.34 -13.69 3.34
C HIS A 211 9.59 -12.99 2.22
N ARG A 212 10.37 -12.46 1.27
CA ARG A 212 9.86 -12.03 -0.03
C ARG A 212 10.07 -13.21 -0.97
N PRO A 213 9.00 -13.80 -1.53
CA PRO A 213 9.15 -14.73 -2.64
C PRO A 213 9.67 -13.93 -3.84
N SER A 214 10.99 -13.80 -3.93
CA SER A 214 11.68 -13.23 -5.07
C SER A 214 12.70 -14.24 -5.59
N ASP A 215 12.21 -15.43 -5.91
CA ASP A 215 12.75 -16.30 -6.94
C ASP A 215 12.69 -15.66 -8.34
N VAL A 216 12.07 -14.48 -8.46
CA VAL A 216 12.12 -13.62 -9.64
C VAL A 216 13.51 -12.97 -9.76
N VAL A 217 14.25 -13.31 -10.81
CA VAL A 217 15.60 -12.80 -11.05
C VAL A 217 15.62 -11.64 -12.02
N GLY A 218 16.50 -10.67 -11.77
CA GLY A 218 16.94 -9.68 -12.73
C GLY A 218 18.22 -10.13 -13.42
N ILE A 219 18.33 -9.90 -14.73
CA ILE A 219 19.52 -10.28 -15.51
C ILE A 219 20.32 -9.03 -15.87
N THR A 220 21.49 -8.91 -15.26
CA THR A 220 22.37 -7.72 -15.30
C THR A 220 22.74 -7.24 -16.70
N ASN A 221 23.08 -8.14 -17.61
CA ASN A 221 23.47 -7.79 -18.97
C ASN A 221 23.43 -9.00 -19.92
N ALA A 222 23.43 -8.72 -21.22
CA ALA A 222 23.39 -9.73 -22.28
C ALA A 222 24.66 -10.62 -22.37
N GLY A 223 25.75 -10.18 -21.74
CA GLY A 223 26.99 -10.96 -21.64
C GLY A 223 27.00 -11.95 -20.49
N SER A 224 26.04 -11.90 -19.56
CA SER A 224 26.05 -12.74 -18.36
C SER A 224 25.77 -14.23 -18.65
N PRO A 225 26.28 -15.16 -17.83
CA PRO A 225 25.97 -16.58 -17.95
C PRO A 225 24.47 -16.90 -17.97
N ALA A 226 23.68 -16.25 -17.13
CA ALA A 226 22.24 -16.45 -17.07
C ALA A 226 21.55 -16.02 -18.37
N TYR A 227 21.95 -14.87 -18.94
CA TYR A 227 21.43 -14.46 -20.24
C TYR A 227 21.77 -15.45 -21.36
N ARG A 228 23.02 -15.93 -21.39
CA ARG A 228 23.50 -16.93 -22.38
C ARG A 228 22.77 -18.27 -22.22
N ALA A 229 22.40 -18.64 -21.00
CA ALA A 229 21.60 -19.82 -20.69
C ALA A 229 20.12 -19.68 -21.09
N GLY A 230 19.70 -18.48 -21.53
CA GLY A 230 18.35 -18.20 -21.99
C GLY A 230 17.43 -17.61 -20.93
N LEU A 231 17.92 -17.36 -19.70
CA LEU A 231 17.16 -16.66 -18.66
C LEU A 231 17.00 -15.18 -19.00
N ARG A 232 15.92 -14.58 -18.52
CA ARG A 232 15.54 -13.18 -18.74
C ARG A 232 15.11 -12.55 -17.43
N THR A 233 15.22 -11.23 -17.38
CA THR A 233 14.69 -10.44 -16.25
C THR A 233 13.22 -10.77 -16.08
N PHE A 234 12.81 -10.97 -14.83
CA PHE A 234 11.48 -11.41 -14.40
C PHE A 234 11.16 -12.90 -14.58
N ASP A 235 12.14 -13.72 -14.97
CA ASP A 235 11.99 -15.17 -14.83
C ASP A 235 11.94 -15.55 -13.35
N LEU A 236 10.97 -16.40 -13.00
CA LEU A 236 10.79 -16.98 -11.68
C LEU A 236 11.53 -18.32 -11.62
N ILE A 237 12.59 -18.42 -10.83
CA ILE A 237 13.41 -19.64 -10.73
C ILE A 237 12.79 -20.61 -9.72
N THR A 238 12.23 -21.73 -10.20
CA THR A 238 11.53 -22.67 -9.32
C THR A 238 12.42 -23.80 -8.81
N GLU A 239 13.43 -24.21 -9.58
CA GLU A 239 14.33 -25.30 -9.21
C GLU A 239 15.75 -25.11 -9.76
N VAL A 240 16.75 -25.61 -9.02
CA VAL A 240 18.15 -25.73 -9.47
C VAL A 240 18.64 -27.14 -9.14
N ARG A 241 19.16 -27.88 -10.13
CA ARG A 241 19.59 -29.29 -9.96
C ARG A 241 18.46 -30.19 -9.39
N GLY A 242 17.20 -29.88 -9.68
CA GLY A 242 16.02 -30.57 -9.16
C GLY A 242 15.72 -30.29 -7.68
N GLN A 243 16.43 -29.34 -7.05
CA GLN A 243 16.10 -28.84 -5.72
C GLN A 243 15.23 -27.58 -5.84
N PRO A 244 14.13 -27.49 -5.08
CA PRO A 244 13.22 -26.36 -5.14
C PRO A 244 13.90 -25.09 -4.63
N VAL A 245 13.57 -23.96 -5.27
CA VAL A 245 14.01 -22.61 -4.90
C VAL A 245 12.79 -21.83 -4.45
N GLY A 246 12.76 -21.43 -3.17
CA GLY A 246 11.68 -20.60 -2.63
C GLY A 246 12.11 -19.17 -2.31
N THR A 247 13.41 -18.91 -2.29
CA THR A 247 13.99 -17.59 -2.01
C THR A 247 15.18 -17.29 -2.89
N TYR A 248 15.48 -16.01 -3.05
CA TYR A 248 16.74 -15.57 -3.66
C TYR A 248 17.98 -16.11 -2.91
N SER A 249 17.90 -16.29 -1.59
CA SER A 249 18.98 -16.88 -0.79
C SER A 249 19.22 -18.36 -1.11
N ASP A 250 18.15 -19.13 -1.41
CA ASP A 250 18.29 -20.51 -1.88
C ASP A 250 19.04 -20.56 -3.21
N LEU A 251 18.71 -19.66 -4.14
CA LEU A 251 19.41 -19.56 -5.42
C LEU A 251 20.91 -19.32 -5.21
N GLY A 252 21.26 -18.41 -4.30
CA GLY A 252 22.63 -18.16 -3.86
C GLY A 252 23.29 -19.44 -3.35
N ARG A 253 22.70 -20.09 -2.34
CA ARG A 253 23.23 -21.32 -1.72
C ARG A 253 23.44 -22.45 -2.74
N LEU A 254 22.46 -22.71 -3.60
CA LEU A 254 22.46 -23.81 -4.56
C LEU A 254 23.45 -23.63 -5.72
N LEU A 255 23.77 -22.38 -6.06
CA LEU A 255 24.70 -22.07 -7.15
C LEU A 255 26.09 -21.68 -6.65
N ASN A 256 26.25 -21.30 -5.37
CA ASN A 256 27.54 -20.87 -4.84
C ASN A 256 28.58 -22.00 -4.82
N GLU A 257 28.15 -23.23 -4.55
CA GLU A 257 29.04 -24.41 -4.56
C GLU A 257 29.42 -24.89 -5.97
N ASN A 258 28.76 -24.36 -7.02
CA ASN A 258 28.98 -24.80 -8.40
C ASN A 258 30.11 -24.02 -9.07
N HIS A 259 31.32 -24.56 -9.15
CA HIS A 259 32.50 -23.89 -9.72
C HIS A 259 32.69 -24.11 -11.23
N GLY A 260 31.68 -23.75 -12.04
CA GLY A 260 31.78 -23.76 -13.50
C GLY A 260 31.17 -24.97 -14.19
N GLU A 261 30.43 -25.81 -13.47
CA GLU A 261 29.66 -26.90 -14.07
C GLU A 261 28.34 -26.37 -14.63
N THR A 262 27.90 -26.93 -15.75
CA THR A 262 26.58 -26.65 -16.29
C THR A 262 25.51 -27.32 -15.42
N VAL A 263 24.52 -26.55 -14.99
CA VAL A 263 23.44 -27.01 -14.12
C VAL A 263 22.07 -26.71 -14.73
N PRO A 264 21.10 -27.63 -14.61
CA PRO A 264 19.74 -27.35 -15.02
C PRO A 264 19.07 -26.40 -14.02
N VAL A 265 18.44 -25.37 -14.55
CA VAL A 265 17.64 -24.38 -13.81
C VAL A 265 16.25 -24.33 -14.42
N THR A 266 15.24 -24.73 -13.65
CA THR A 266 13.83 -24.67 -14.06
C THR A 266 13.29 -23.29 -13.72
N TYR A 267 12.56 -22.68 -14.64
CA TYR A 267 11.98 -21.36 -14.46
C TYR A 267 10.57 -21.25 -15.02
N LEU A 268 9.82 -20.28 -14.53
CA LEU A 268 8.55 -19.82 -15.09
C LEU A 268 8.74 -18.40 -15.63
N ARG A 269 8.44 -18.20 -16.91
CA ARG A 269 8.53 -16.89 -17.57
C ARG A 269 7.16 -16.23 -17.66
N PRO A 270 7.00 -14.99 -17.17
CA PRO A 270 5.75 -14.24 -17.35
C PRO A 270 5.54 -13.85 -18.82
N THR A 271 4.57 -14.52 -19.42
CA THR A 271 3.89 -14.34 -20.73
C THR A 271 2.85 -13.21 -20.80
N ARG A 272 3.13 -11.96 -21.21
CA ARG A 272 2.02 -10.98 -21.36
C ARG A 272 1.09 -11.40 -22.52
N VAL A 273 -0.17 -11.66 -22.19
CA VAL A 273 -1.28 -11.88 -23.13
C VAL A 273 -2.10 -10.59 -23.19
N ALA A 274 -1.80 -9.78 -24.20
CA ALA A 274 -2.49 -8.52 -24.40
C ALA A 274 -3.97 -8.72 -24.76
N ALA A 275 -4.85 -7.84 -24.29
CA ALA A 275 -6.29 -7.86 -24.59
C ALA A 275 -6.97 -9.21 -24.27
N ALA A 276 -6.53 -9.87 -23.20
CA ALA A 276 -7.12 -11.10 -22.74
C ALA A 276 -8.58 -10.89 -22.26
N LEU A 277 -9.31 -12.00 -22.10
CA LEU A 277 -10.73 -12.00 -21.69
C LEU A 277 -11.63 -11.11 -22.58
N GLY A 278 -11.35 -11.05 -23.88
CA GLY A 278 -12.13 -10.22 -24.81
C GLY A 278 -11.86 -8.72 -24.66
N SER A 279 -10.59 -8.33 -24.47
CA SER A 279 -10.14 -6.94 -24.28
C SER A 279 -10.53 -6.31 -22.95
N LEU A 280 -10.88 -7.10 -21.93
CA LEU A 280 -11.19 -6.61 -20.58
C LEU A 280 -9.95 -6.28 -19.75
N GLY A 281 -8.77 -6.78 -20.16
CA GLY A 281 -7.50 -6.47 -19.51
C GLY A 281 -6.36 -7.34 -20.05
N ASP A 282 -5.17 -7.12 -19.53
CA ASP A 282 -4.01 -7.95 -19.82
C ASP A 282 -3.87 -9.06 -18.79
N LEU A 283 -3.47 -10.25 -19.23
CA LEU A 283 -3.14 -11.36 -18.36
C LEU A 283 -1.67 -11.72 -18.52
N TYR A 284 -1.05 -12.19 -17.44
CA TYR A 284 0.26 -12.83 -17.49
C TYR A 284 0.08 -14.32 -17.30
N VAL A 285 0.56 -15.10 -18.27
CA VAL A 285 0.59 -16.57 -18.21
C VAL A 285 2.03 -17.00 -17.98
N PHE A 286 2.26 -17.93 -17.06
CA PHE A 286 3.59 -18.40 -16.77
C PHE A 286 3.94 -19.60 -17.65
N GLU A 287 4.94 -19.44 -18.51
CA GLU A 287 5.47 -20.53 -19.34
C GLU A 287 6.66 -21.18 -18.65
N SER A 288 6.63 -22.51 -18.52
CA SER A 288 7.76 -23.25 -17.94
C SER A 288 8.90 -23.43 -18.93
N GLY A 289 10.12 -23.21 -18.47
CA GLY A 289 11.34 -23.44 -19.25
C GLY A 289 12.43 -24.12 -18.43
N LEU A 290 13.43 -24.64 -19.14
CA LEU A 290 14.64 -25.22 -18.56
C LEU A 290 15.86 -24.53 -19.17
N ALA A 291 16.71 -23.95 -18.33
CA ALA A 291 17.95 -23.30 -18.72
C ALA A 291 19.15 -24.14 -18.29
N ALA A 292 20.14 -24.27 -19.17
CA ALA A 292 21.42 -24.90 -18.86
C ALA A 292 22.43 -23.81 -18.43
N LEU A 293 22.43 -23.49 -17.14
CA LEU A 293 23.25 -22.40 -16.59
C LEU A 293 24.67 -22.90 -16.30
N THR A 294 25.68 -22.20 -16.79
CA THR A 294 27.09 -22.46 -16.43
C THR A 294 27.65 -21.22 -15.73
N PRO A 295 27.66 -21.16 -14.39
CA PRO A 295 28.23 -20.03 -13.66
C PRO A 295 29.71 -19.84 -13.97
N GLU A 296 30.22 -18.62 -13.88
CA GLU A 296 31.66 -18.37 -13.95
C GLU A 296 32.38 -19.03 -12.77
N SER A 297 33.58 -19.54 -13.04
CA SER A 297 34.43 -20.21 -12.04
C SER A 297 35.03 -19.24 -11.02
N THR A 298 35.08 -17.95 -11.37
CA THR A 298 35.64 -16.85 -10.57
C THR A 298 34.61 -15.73 -10.39
N GLY A 299 34.58 -15.11 -9.22
CA GLY A 299 33.66 -14.02 -8.87
C GLY A 299 33.17 -14.14 -7.43
N ASP A 300 32.75 -13.03 -6.83
CA ASP A 300 32.27 -13.02 -5.43
C ASP A 300 30.73 -13.03 -5.40
N GLY A 301 30.16 -14.20 -5.10
CA GLY A 301 28.72 -14.39 -4.97
C GLY A 301 27.94 -14.59 -6.27
N LEU A 302 26.61 -14.64 -6.14
CA LEU A 302 25.69 -15.07 -7.21
C LEU A 302 25.71 -14.13 -8.42
N LYS A 303 25.71 -12.82 -8.19
CA LYS A 303 25.64 -11.79 -9.24
C LYS A 303 26.85 -11.85 -10.17
N ASP A 304 28.06 -11.83 -9.63
CA ASP A 304 29.27 -11.80 -10.45
C ASP A 304 29.41 -13.08 -11.28
N ARG A 305 28.98 -14.20 -10.70
CA ARG A 305 29.17 -15.52 -11.29
C ARG A 305 28.07 -15.95 -12.24
N THR A 306 26.87 -15.41 -12.12
CA THR A 306 25.74 -15.79 -12.98
C THR A 306 25.14 -14.63 -13.74
N GLY A 307 25.34 -13.41 -13.25
CA GLY A 307 24.65 -12.19 -13.68
C GLY A 307 23.20 -12.10 -13.24
N MET A 308 22.76 -12.97 -12.32
CA MET A 308 21.45 -12.88 -11.67
C MET A 308 21.50 -11.99 -10.44
N GLU A 309 20.52 -11.11 -10.30
CA GLU A 309 20.29 -10.31 -9.11
C GLU A 309 18.80 -10.22 -8.76
N LEU A 310 18.44 -9.49 -7.70
CA LEU A 310 17.04 -9.30 -7.33
C LEU A 310 16.30 -8.49 -8.41
N ALA A 311 15.15 -8.98 -8.86
CA ALA A 311 14.33 -8.29 -9.86
C ALA A 311 13.79 -6.92 -9.39
N ASP A 312 13.75 -6.66 -8.07
CA ASP A 312 13.35 -5.37 -7.47
C ASP A 312 14.20 -4.17 -7.96
N LEU A 313 15.36 -4.44 -8.58
CA LEU A 313 16.24 -3.44 -9.18
C LEU A 313 15.82 -3.04 -10.61
N TYR A 314 14.77 -3.67 -11.15
CA TYR A 314 14.33 -3.52 -12.54
C TYR A 314 12.88 -3.03 -12.60
N ILE A 315 12.57 -2.32 -13.68
CA ILE A 315 11.21 -1.87 -13.97
C ILE A 315 10.55 -2.91 -14.86
N ALA A 316 9.38 -3.40 -14.44
CA ALA A 316 8.64 -4.45 -15.14
C ALA A 316 7.75 -3.94 -16.26
N ASP A 317 7.13 -2.77 -16.05
CA ASP A 317 6.31 -2.10 -17.05
C ASP A 317 6.38 -0.59 -16.83
N VAL A 318 6.25 0.16 -17.92
CA VAL A 318 6.10 1.62 -17.91
C VAL A 318 4.93 1.93 -18.81
N ASP A 319 3.86 2.46 -18.23
CA ASP A 319 2.65 2.83 -18.98
C ASP A 319 3.00 3.76 -20.14
N SER A 320 2.40 3.47 -21.31
CA SER A 320 2.54 4.31 -22.50
C SER A 320 2.00 5.71 -22.21
N ASP A 321 2.74 6.74 -22.63
CA ASP A 321 2.44 8.16 -22.42
C ASP A 321 2.47 8.62 -20.95
N SER A 322 3.06 7.83 -20.06
CA SER A 322 3.28 8.21 -18.66
C SER A 322 4.38 9.28 -18.51
N PRO A 323 4.34 10.12 -17.47
CA PRO A 323 5.46 11.00 -17.11
C PRO A 323 6.80 10.25 -17.00
N GLU A 324 6.77 9.01 -16.52
CA GLU A 324 7.89 8.09 -16.34
C GLU A 324 8.51 7.72 -17.68
N GLN A 325 7.69 7.37 -18.68
CA GLN A 325 8.16 7.12 -20.04
C GLN A 325 8.77 8.37 -20.68
N ARG A 326 8.15 9.55 -20.46
CA ARG A 326 8.68 10.84 -20.92
C ARG A 326 9.99 11.22 -20.23
N ALA A 327 10.19 10.77 -19.00
CA ALA A 327 11.44 10.91 -18.25
C ALA A 327 12.51 9.90 -18.68
N GLY A 328 12.21 9.01 -19.63
CA GLY A 328 13.16 8.07 -20.23
C GLY A 328 13.22 6.70 -19.55
N LEU A 329 12.32 6.41 -18.59
CA LEU A 329 12.17 5.06 -18.05
C LEU A 329 11.54 4.15 -19.10
N ARG A 330 12.02 2.91 -19.15
CA ARG A 330 11.60 1.87 -20.09
C ARG A 330 11.63 0.52 -19.41
#